data_AF-A9HVG0-F1
#
_entry.id   AF-A9HVG0-F1
#
_cell.length_a   1.000
_cell.length_b   1.000
_cell.length_c   1.000
_cell.angle_alpha   90.00
_cell.angle_beta   90.00
_cell.angle_gamma   90.00
#
_symmetry.space_group_name_H-M   'P 1'
#
loop_
_entity.id
_entity.type
_entity.pdbx_description
1 polymer ?
#
loop_
_entity_poly.entity_id
_entity_poly.type
_entity_poly.pdbx_seq_one_letter_code
_entity_poly.pdbx_strand_id
1 'polypeptide(L)'
;METPMPDHPDLPRTQLIVQPDWTDLYGHMNAARYVRVFDHIGFQLLEPLGVGESYTQATRCGIYTVDIAVNYRRELLAGDPLELRLRVLGADQKRLLCLMELFQTRDNYLAATMEQLSVHVNLDTRRSQAFPDTLVQSLQAAAQAHAAAPLPERHVTRLTLARRA
;
A
#
# COMPACT_ATOMS: atom_id res chain seq x y z
N MET A 1 -22.75 10.69 8.56
CA MET A 1 -22.07 10.20 9.77
C MET A 1 -21.25 9.02 9.31
N GLU A 2 -19.97 9.24 9.04
CA GLU A 2 -19.07 8.19 8.53
C GLU A 2 -18.90 7.13 9.62
N THR A 3 -18.98 5.86 9.23
CA THR A 3 -18.89 4.73 10.15
C THR A 3 -17.48 4.69 10.76
N PRO A 4 -17.34 4.46 12.08
CA PRO A 4 -16.03 4.33 12.70
C PRO A 4 -15.22 3.24 12.02
N MET A 5 -13.90 3.46 11.96
CA MET A 5 -12.90 2.55 11.40
C MET A 5 -13.23 1.09 11.74
N PRO A 6 -13.49 0.24 10.73
CA PRO A 6 -13.66 -1.17 11.00
C PRO A 6 -12.30 -1.73 11.43
N ASP A 7 -12.28 -2.35 12.61
CA ASP A 7 -11.09 -3.04 13.10
C ASP A 7 -11.02 -4.41 12.41
N HIS A 8 -9.98 -4.61 11.61
CA HIS A 8 -9.77 -5.84 10.85
C HIS A 8 -8.45 -6.43 11.27
N PRO A 9 -8.39 -7.45 12.13
CA PRO A 9 -7.15 -7.89 12.77
C PRO A 9 -6.05 -8.31 11.79
N ASP A 10 -6.37 -8.60 10.52
CA ASP A 10 -5.47 -9.32 9.62
C ASP A 10 -4.71 -8.46 8.60
N LEU A 11 -4.98 -7.16 8.49
CA LEU A 11 -4.21 -6.31 7.56
C LEU A 11 -2.86 -5.88 8.18
N PRO A 12 -1.73 -6.03 7.45
CA PRO A 12 -0.48 -5.39 7.83
C PRO A 12 -0.67 -3.89 8.04
N ARG A 13 -0.20 -3.38 9.18
CA ARG A 13 -0.35 -1.96 9.52
C ARG A 13 0.81 -1.44 10.34
N THR A 14 0.98 -0.12 10.31
CA THR A 14 1.94 0.58 11.17
C THR A 14 1.45 1.99 11.50
N GLN A 15 1.95 2.52 12.61
CA GLN A 15 1.62 3.86 13.08
C GLN A 15 2.76 4.84 12.77
N LEU A 16 2.39 6.08 12.48
CA LEU A 16 3.32 7.15 12.17
C LEU A 16 2.70 8.51 12.52
N ILE A 17 3.52 9.56 12.51
CA ILE A 17 3.08 10.94 12.79
C ILE A 17 3.50 11.83 11.63
N VAL A 18 2.61 12.74 11.21
CA VAL A 18 2.93 13.76 10.20
C VAL A 18 4.05 14.65 10.72
N GLN A 19 5.20 14.63 10.05
CA GLN A 19 6.33 15.47 10.44
C GLN A 19 6.10 16.93 10.02
N PRO A 20 6.60 17.92 10.78
CA PRO A 20 6.48 19.33 10.41
C PRO A 20 7.06 19.67 9.03
N ASP A 21 8.10 18.97 8.56
CA ASP A 21 8.70 19.21 7.22
C ASP A 21 7.89 18.59 6.06
N TRP A 22 6.76 17.93 6.36
CA TRP A 22 5.89 17.35 5.35
C TRP A 22 4.79 18.29 4.89
N THR A 23 4.54 19.38 5.63
CA THR A 23 3.51 20.36 5.27
C THR A 23 4.01 21.28 4.17
N ASP A 24 3.09 21.74 3.33
CA ASP A 24 3.36 22.76 2.32
C ASP A 24 2.99 24.17 2.82
N LEU A 25 3.08 25.16 1.93
CA LEU A 25 2.78 26.56 2.23
C LEU A 25 1.31 26.79 2.64
N TYR A 26 0.42 25.84 2.38
CA TYR A 26 -1.00 25.94 2.75
C TYR A 26 -1.28 25.41 4.17
N GLY A 27 -0.28 24.82 4.83
CA GLY A 27 -0.35 24.39 6.22
C GLY A 27 -0.77 22.93 6.42
N HIS A 28 -1.00 22.18 5.34
CA HIS A 28 -1.34 20.76 5.38
C HIS A 28 -0.29 19.93 4.66
N MET A 29 -0.34 18.61 4.90
CA MET A 29 0.61 17.66 4.33
C MET A 29 0.63 17.76 2.80
N ASN A 30 1.82 17.92 2.24
CA ASN A 30 2.03 18.02 0.80
C ASN A 30 1.59 16.72 0.10
N ALA A 31 0.94 16.83 -1.05
CA ALA A 31 0.45 15.67 -1.82
C ALA A 31 1.52 14.60 -2.08
N ALA A 32 2.75 14.99 -2.44
CA ALA A 32 3.83 14.03 -2.70
C ALA A 32 4.30 13.30 -1.42
N ARG A 33 4.08 13.88 -0.24
CA ARG A 33 4.42 13.23 1.03
C ARG A 33 3.47 12.08 1.35
N TYR A 34 2.20 12.13 0.93
CA TYR A 34 1.30 10.98 1.03
C TYR A 34 1.86 9.81 0.21
N VAL A 35 2.25 10.08 -1.06
CA VAL A 35 2.84 9.05 -1.93
C VAL A 35 4.12 8.49 -1.33
N ARG A 36 4.99 9.33 -0.75
CA ARG A 36 6.19 8.86 -0.05
C ARG A 36 5.86 7.95 1.13
N VAL A 37 4.85 8.27 1.94
CA VAL A 37 4.40 7.40 3.04
C VAL A 37 3.95 6.05 2.48
N PHE A 38 3.09 6.07 1.46
CA PHE A 38 2.61 4.85 0.83
C PHE A 38 3.74 4.01 0.23
N ASP A 39 4.63 4.60 -0.55
CA ASP A 39 5.72 3.89 -1.22
C ASP A 39 6.75 3.34 -0.22
N HIS A 40 7.28 4.20 0.65
CA HIS A 40 8.37 3.81 1.55
C HIS A 40 7.91 2.93 2.71
N ILE A 41 6.84 3.34 3.40
CA ILE A 41 6.36 2.64 4.60
C ILE A 41 5.44 1.48 4.19
N GLY A 42 4.65 1.64 3.13
CA GLY A 42 3.87 0.54 2.57
C GLY A 42 4.74 -0.61 2.06
N PHE A 43 5.93 -0.34 1.50
CA PHE A 43 6.88 -1.39 1.16
C PHE A 43 7.33 -2.21 2.38
N GLN A 44 7.53 -1.58 3.54
CA GLN A 44 7.89 -2.29 4.78
C GLN A 44 6.76 -3.21 5.26
N LEU A 45 5.50 -2.82 5.03
CA LEU A 45 4.33 -3.64 5.40
C LEU A 45 4.18 -4.92 4.56
N LEU A 46 4.93 -5.05 3.45
CA LEU A 46 4.98 -6.27 2.66
C LEU A 46 5.94 -7.33 3.23
N GLU A 47 6.86 -6.94 4.14
CA GLU A 47 7.91 -7.84 4.66
C GLU A 47 7.33 -9.16 5.22
N PRO A 48 6.25 -9.16 6.01
CA PRO A 48 5.65 -10.40 6.52
C PRO A 48 5.03 -11.28 5.43
N LEU A 49 4.77 -10.73 4.24
CA LEU A 49 4.22 -11.42 3.08
C LEU A 49 5.31 -11.95 2.14
N GLY A 50 6.58 -11.84 2.54
CA GLY A 50 7.72 -12.35 1.77
C GLY A 50 8.21 -11.40 0.66
N VAL A 51 7.73 -10.16 0.63
CA VAL A 51 8.26 -9.10 -0.24
C VAL A 51 8.79 -7.98 0.64
N GLY A 52 10.06 -7.66 0.55
CA GLY A 52 10.61 -6.59 1.39
C GLY A 52 12.13 -6.55 1.34
N GLU A 53 12.73 -5.93 2.35
CA GLU A 53 14.17 -5.74 2.42
C GLU A 53 14.90 -7.08 2.52
N SER A 54 14.47 -7.99 3.41
CA SER A 54 15.16 -9.28 3.58
C SER A 54 15.11 -10.12 2.30
N TYR A 55 13.93 -10.15 1.64
CA TYR A 55 13.77 -10.80 0.35
C TYR A 55 14.70 -10.19 -0.71
N THR A 56 14.75 -8.86 -0.76
CA THR A 56 15.54 -8.13 -1.75
C THR A 56 17.04 -8.37 -1.59
N GLN A 57 17.53 -8.33 -0.35
CA GLN A 57 18.94 -8.59 -0.06
C GLN A 57 19.32 -10.04 -0.36
N ALA A 58 18.46 -11.00 -0.02
CA ALA A 58 18.75 -12.43 -0.20
C ALA A 58 18.71 -12.89 -1.66
N THR A 59 17.80 -12.34 -2.48
CA THR A 59 17.51 -12.86 -3.83
C THR A 59 17.95 -11.94 -4.96
N ARG A 60 18.33 -10.69 -4.63
CA ARG A 60 18.53 -9.61 -5.61
C ARG A 60 17.31 -9.39 -6.50
N CYS A 61 16.12 -9.68 -5.98
CA CYS A 61 14.85 -9.44 -6.65
C CYS A 61 13.96 -8.52 -5.81
N GLY A 62 13.11 -7.74 -6.44
CA GLY A 62 12.21 -6.82 -5.73
C GLY A 62 10.99 -6.50 -6.57
N ILE A 63 10.25 -5.46 -6.19
CA ILE A 63 9.11 -4.96 -6.95
C ILE A 63 9.38 -3.54 -7.43
N TYR A 64 9.01 -3.24 -8.68
CA TYR A 64 8.97 -1.89 -9.21
C TYR A 64 7.52 -1.46 -9.37
N THR A 65 7.20 -0.27 -8.87
CA THR A 65 5.92 0.39 -9.08
C THR A 65 5.76 0.77 -10.56
N VAL A 66 4.67 0.34 -11.20
CA VAL A 66 4.38 0.63 -12.61
C VAL A 66 3.18 1.55 -12.81
N ASP A 67 2.22 1.56 -11.88
CA ASP A 67 1.04 2.43 -11.93
C ASP A 67 0.56 2.67 -10.49
N ILE A 68 0.09 3.89 -10.20
CA ILE A 68 -0.51 4.26 -8.92
C ILE A 68 -1.78 5.08 -9.15
N ALA A 69 -2.79 4.85 -8.32
CA ALA A 69 -3.98 5.68 -8.28
C ALA A 69 -4.19 6.20 -6.86
N VAL A 70 -4.07 7.51 -6.68
CA VAL A 70 -4.18 8.16 -5.37
C VAL A 70 -5.50 8.90 -5.25
N ASN A 71 -6.16 8.74 -4.11
CA ASN A 71 -7.36 9.48 -3.74
C ASN A 71 -7.11 10.21 -2.42
N TYR A 72 -7.08 11.54 -2.48
CA TYR A 72 -6.99 12.42 -1.32
C TYR A 72 -8.40 12.76 -0.86
N ARG A 73 -8.73 12.48 0.40
CA ARG A 73 -10.09 12.64 0.95
C ARG A 73 -10.18 13.76 1.95
N ARG A 74 -9.21 13.82 2.87
CA ARG A 74 -9.16 14.83 3.92
C ARG A 74 -7.71 15.18 4.22
N GLU A 75 -7.48 16.45 4.46
CA GLU A 75 -6.16 16.97 4.80
C GLU A 75 -5.62 16.37 6.09
N LEU A 76 -4.30 16.36 6.20
CA LEU A 76 -3.55 15.97 7.39
C LEU A 76 -2.67 17.15 7.80
N LEU A 77 -2.57 17.39 9.10
CA LEU A 77 -1.78 18.48 9.68
C LEU A 77 -0.54 17.93 10.39
N ALA A 78 0.47 18.77 10.56
CA ALA A 78 1.66 18.41 11.33
C ALA A 78 1.27 17.93 12.73
N GLY A 79 1.86 16.80 13.17
CA GLY A 79 1.56 16.17 14.45
C GLY A 79 0.30 15.30 14.48
N ASP A 80 -0.41 15.13 13.37
CA ASP A 80 -1.51 14.17 13.31
C ASP A 80 -0.99 12.72 13.43
N PRO A 81 -1.59 11.91 14.32
CA PRO A 81 -1.27 10.50 14.43
C PRO A 81 -1.99 9.75 13.32
N LEU A 82 -1.24 8.88 12.65
CA LEU A 82 -1.69 8.14 11.49
C LEU A 82 -1.56 6.64 11.72
N GLU A 83 -2.41 5.88 11.02
CA GLU A 83 -2.25 4.45 10.81
C GLU A 83 -2.28 4.18 9.31
N LEU A 84 -1.20 3.58 8.79
CA LEU A 84 -1.14 3.07 7.44
C LEU A 84 -1.49 1.59 7.45
N ARG A 85 -2.46 1.19 6.65
CA ARG A 85 -2.83 -0.22 6.42
C ARG A 85 -2.49 -0.60 4.99
N LEU A 86 -2.02 -1.82 4.80
CA LEU A 86 -1.78 -2.41 3.49
C LEU A 86 -2.73 -3.59 3.26
N ARG A 87 -3.31 -3.61 2.08
CA ARG A 87 -4.18 -4.66 1.57
C ARG A 87 -3.62 -5.17 0.26
N VAL A 88 -3.33 -6.45 0.18
CA VAL A 88 -3.12 -7.12 -1.11
C VAL A 88 -4.49 -7.32 -1.76
N LEU A 89 -4.68 -6.73 -2.94
CA LEU A 89 -5.90 -6.90 -3.75
C LEU A 89 -5.78 -8.09 -4.70
N GLY A 90 -4.56 -8.46 -5.09
CA GLY A 90 -4.31 -9.63 -5.91
C GLY A 90 -2.84 -9.75 -6.31
N ALA A 91 -2.46 -10.95 -6.76
CA ALA A 91 -1.18 -11.20 -7.38
C ALA A 91 -1.34 -12.21 -8.54
N ASP A 92 -0.55 -12.01 -9.59
CA ASP A 92 -0.36 -12.99 -10.65
C ASP A 92 1.10 -13.43 -10.73
N GLN A 93 1.47 -14.15 -11.80
CA GLN A 93 2.81 -14.70 -11.99
C GLN A 93 3.95 -13.69 -11.75
N LYS A 94 3.75 -12.40 -12.03
CA LYS A 94 4.80 -11.38 -11.85
C LYS A 94 4.32 -10.01 -11.37
N ARG A 95 3.03 -9.80 -11.15
CA ARG A 95 2.45 -8.52 -10.73
C ARG A 95 1.80 -8.64 -9.36
N LEU A 96 1.91 -7.59 -8.57
CA LEU A 96 1.30 -7.43 -7.27
C LEU A 96 0.44 -6.16 -7.30
N LEU A 97 -0.83 -6.27 -6.92
CA LEU A 97 -1.73 -5.14 -6.78
C LEU A 97 -2.07 -4.95 -5.30
N CYS A 98 -1.75 -3.79 -4.76
CA CYS A 98 -2.03 -3.42 -3.37
C CYS A 98 -2.93 -2.19 -3.30
N LEU A 99 -3.69 -2.10 -2.22
CA LEU A 99 -4.36 -0.89 -1.75
C LEU A 99 -3.75 -0.51 -0.41
N MET A 100 -3.36 0.75 -0.28
CA MET A 100 -2.92 1.32 0.99
C MET A 100 -3.96 2.35 1.46
N GLU A 101 -4.25 2.29 2.75
CA GLU A 101 -5.28 3.09 3.41
C GLU A 101 -4.62 3.88 4.54
N LEU A 102 -4.62 5.21 4.45
CA LEU A 102 -3.99 6.08 5.46
C LEU A 102 -5.07 6.76 6.30
N PHE A 103 -5.17 6.35 7.55
CA PHE A 103 -6.12 6.88 8.52
C PHE A 103 -5.46 7.91 9.42
N GLN A 104 -6.19 8.97 9.78
CA GLN A 104 -5.89 9.83 10.91
C GLN A 104 -6.63 9.27 12.13
N THR A 105 -5.90 8.92 13.20
CA THR A 105 -6.43 8.07 14.27
C THR A 105 -7.01 8.82 15.47
N ARG A 106 -6.70 10.11 15.64
CA ARG A 106 -7.30 10.97 16.68
C ARG A 106 -8.78 11.22 16.42
N ASP A 107 -9.12 11.61 15.19
CA ASP A 107 -10.49 11.92 14.77
C ASP A 107 -11.12 10.80 13.92
N ASN A 108 -10.38 9.70 13.76
CA ASN A 108 -10.82 8.44 13.18
C ASN A 108 -11.41 8.56 11.77
N TYR A 109 -10.65 9.14 10.83
CA TYR A 109 -11.07 9.28 9.43
C TYR A 109 -10.03 8.75 8.45
N LEU A 110 -10.49 8.31 7.27
CA LEU A 110 -9.64 7.96 6.16
C LEU A 110 -9.16 9.23 5.43
N ALA A 111 -7.87 9.53 5.52
CA ALA A 111 -7.29 10.72 4.92
C ALA A 111 -6.99 10.54 3.43
N ALA A 112 -6.45 9.38 3.05
CA ALA A 112 -6.12 9.07 1.66
C ALA A 112 -6.03 7.57 1.41
N THR A 113 -6.14 7.19 0.13
CA THR A 113 -5.82 5.83 -0.34
C THR A 113 -4.89 5.86 -1.54
N MET A 114 -4.04 4.84 -1.69
CA MET A 114 -3.25 4.61 -2.89
C MET A 114 -3.36 3.16 -3.35
N GLU A 115 -3.89 2.94 -4.55
CA GLU A 115 -3.67 1.68 -5.25
C GLU A 115 -2.29 1.71 -5.89
N GLN A 116 -1.56 0.59 -5.83
CA GLN A 116 -0.25 0.44 -6.42
C GLN A 116 -0.16 -0.88 -7.16
N LEU A 117 0.04 -0.82 -8.47
CA LEU A 117 0.42 -1.96 -9.29
C LEU A 117 1.94 -2.02 -9.38
N SER A 118 2.50 -3.15 -8.99
CA SER A 118 3.94 -3.40 -9.02
C SER A 118 4.27 -4.64 -9.85
N VAL A 119 5.48 -4.69 -10.39
CA VAL A 119 6.01 -5.84 -11.13
C VAL A 119 7.27 -6.39 -10.45
N HIS A 120 7.38 -7.70 -10.36
CA HIS A 120 8.55 -8.39 -9.85
C HIS A 120 9.72 -8.27 -10.82
N VAL A 121 10.89 -7.89 -10.31
CA VAL A 121 12.09 -7.61 -11.10
C VAL A 121 13.32 -8.26 -10.50
N ASN A 122 14.23 -8.69 -11.37
CA ASN A 122 15.59 -9.05 -11.00
C ASN A 122 16.48 -7.80 -11.10
N LEU A 123 17.17 -7.46 -10.00
CA LEU A 123 17.94 -6.21 -9.87
C LEU A 123 19.28 -6.25 -10.61
N ASP A 124 19.81 -7.43 -10.92
CA ASP A 124 21.02 -7.59 -11.73
C ASP A 124 20.73 -7.34 -13.20
N THR A 125 19.67 -7.97 -13.71
CA THR A 125 19.30 -7.88 -15.12
C THR A 125 18.43 -6.66 -15.43
N ARG A 126 17.84 -6.04 -14.40
CA ARG A 126 16.85 -4.95 -14.52
C ARG A 126 15.62 -5.35 -15.37
N ARG A 127 15.26 -6.64 -15.37
CA ARG A 127 14.11 -7.16 -16.13
C ARG A 127 13.06 -7.76 -15.22
N SER A 128 11.80 -7.71 -15.67
CA SER A 128 10.71 -8.40 -14.98
C SER A 128 10.87 -9.91 -15.10
N GLN A 129 10.61 -10.64 -14.02
CA GLN A 129 10.56 -12.10 -14.02
C GLN A 129 9.40 -12.60 -13.16
N ALA A 130 9.06 -13.88 -13.27
CA ALA A 130 8.06 -14.48 -12.40
C ALA A 130 8.49 -14.39 -10.93
N PHE A 131 7.53 -14.23 -10.03
CA PHE A 131 7.76 -14.53 -8.62
C PHE A 131 8.12 -16.01 -8.45
N PRO A 132 8.91 -16.38 -7.43
CA PRO A 132 9.00 -17.76 -6.99
C PRO A 132 7.61 -18.32 -6.66
N ASP A 133 7.36 -19.60 -6.96
CA ASP A 133 6.04 -20.22 -6.79
C ASP A 133 5.51 -20.10 -5.36
N THR A 134 6.36 -20.29 -4.36
CA THR A 134 6.00 -20.15 -2.95
C THR A 134 5.58 -18.73 -2.58
N LEU A 135 6.24 -17.73 -3.18
CA LEU A 135 5.94 -16.32 -2.93
C LEU A 135 4.61 -15.90 -3.57
N VAL A 136 4.37 -16.27 -4.84
CA VAL A 136 3.08 -15.93 -5.48
C VAL A 136 1.91 -16.62 -4.79
N GLN A 137 2.09 -17.87 -4.34
CA GLN A 137 1.07 -18.58 -3.54
C GLN A 137 0.77 -17.85 -2.22
N SER A 138 1.79 -17.37 -1.53
CA SER A 138 1.63 -16.59 -0.29
C SER A 138 0.88 -15.27 -0.54
N LEU A 139 1.25 -14.54 -1.60
CA LEU A 139 0.59 -13.29 -1.97
C LEU A 139 -0.88 -13.51 -2.39
N GLN A 140 -1.18 -14.61 -3.09
CA GLN A 140 -2.56 -14.97 -3.45
C GLN A 140 -3.39 -15.37 -2.23
N ALA A 141 -2.82 -16.11 -1.28
CA ALA A 141 -3.47 -16.43 -0.02
C ALA A 141 -3.75 -15.16 0.81
N ALA A 142 -2.79 -14.23 0.85
CA ALA A 142 -2.98 -12.93 1.49
C ALA A 142 -4.11 -12.13 0.82
N ALA A 143 -4.18 -12.12 -0.52
CA ALA A 143 -5.27 -11.47 -1.24
C ALA A 143 -6.65 -12.04 -0.86
N GLN A 144 -6.75 -13.37 -0.76
CA GLN A 144 -7.99 -14.05 -0.35
C GLN A 144 -8.37 -13.70 1.10
N ALA A 145 -7.42 -13.74 2.02
CA ALA A 145 -7.65 -13.38 3.42
C ALA A 145 -8.09 -11.91 3.55
N HIS A 146 -7.37 -11.00 2.88
CA HIS A 146 -7.68 -9.58 2.90
C HIS A 146 -9.02 -9.24 2.25
N ALA A 147 -9.52 -10.05 1.30
CA ALA A 147 -10.83 -9.82 0.68
C ALA A 147 -12.01 -9.99 1.66
N ALA A 148 -11.80 -10.63 2.81
CA ALA A 148 -12.82 -10.75 3.86
C ALA A 148 -13.11 -9.41 4.56
N ALA A 149 -12.16 -8.47 4.56
CA ALA A 149 -12.39 -7.12 5.06
C ALA A 149 -13.05 -6.24 3.98
N PRO A 150 -14.14 -5.49 4.27
CA PRO A 150 -14.69 -4.52 3.34
C PRO A 150 -13.65 -3.51 2.87
N LEU A 151 -13.80 -3.06 1.63
CA LEU A 151 -13.07 -1.90 1.12
C LEU A 151 -13.59 -0.63 1.82
N PRO A 152 -12.77 0.43 1.90
CA PRO A 152 -13.22 1.69 2.49
C PRO A 152 -14.46 2.25 1.80
N GLU A 153 -15.30 2.96 2.56
CA GLU A 153 -16.51 3.59 2.01
C GLU A 153 -16.14 4.43 0.76
N ARG A 154 -16.92 4.32 -0.31
CA ARG A 154 -16.72 5.07 -1.57
C ARG A 154 -15.38 4.81 -2.27
N HIS A 155 -14.63 3.78 -1.89
CA HIS A 155 -13.47 3.35 -2.66
C HIS A 155 -13.92 2.86 -4.04
N VAL A 156 -13.27 3.37 -5.09
CA VAL A 156 -13.51 2.98 -6.47
C VAL A 156 -12.21 2.42 -7.01
N THR A 157 -12.19 1.12 -7.29
CA THR A 157 -11.01 0.45 -7.84
C THR A 157 -10.63 1.03 -9.20
N ARG A 158 -9.38 1.48 -9.36
CA ARG A 158 -8.87 2.11 -10.59
C ARG A 158 -7.91 1.21 -11.35
N LEU A 159 -7.13 0.42 -10.64
CA LEU A 159 -6.12 -0.47 -11.20
C LEU A 159 -6.64 -1.91 -11.19
N THR A 160 -6.16 -2.70 -12.15
CA THR A 160 -6.59 -4.09 -12.29
C THR A 160 -5.44 -4.96 -12.78
N LEU A 161 -5.46 -6.23 -12.37
CA LEU A 161 -4.59 -7.27 -12.92
C LEU A 161 -5.12 -7.81 -14.27
N ALA A 162 -6.36 -7.52 -14.64
CA ALA A 162 -6.88 -7.90 -15.95
C ALA A 162 -6.00 -7.31 -17.06
N ARG A 163 -5.78 -8.08 -18.13
CA ARG A 163 -5.11 -7.54 -19.32
C ARG A 163 -6.01 -6.46 -19.91
N ARG A 164 -5.47 -5.25 -20.12
CA ARG A 164 -6.12 -4.26 -20.97
C ARG A 164 -6.07 -4.84 -22.39
N ALA A 165 -7.24 -5.05 -22.98
CA ALA A 165 -7.40 -5.54 -24.36
C ALA A 165 -6.88 -4.51 -25.36
#